data_AF-A0A7W1D6H3-F1
#
_entry.id   AF-A0A7W1D6H3-F1
#
_cell.length_a   1.000
_cell.length_b   1.000
_cell.length_c   1.000
_cell.angle_alpha   90.00
_cell.angle_beta   90.00
_cell.angle_gamma   90.00
#
_symmetry.space_group_name_H-M   'P 1'
#
loop_
_entity.id
_entity.type
_entity.pdbx_description
1 polymer ?
#
loop_
_entity_poly.entity_id
_entity_poly.type
_entity_poly.pdbx_seq_one_letter_code
_entity_poly.pdbx_strand_id
1 'polypeptide(L)'
;MGDRRAVRGELRLDRAAPPQRRVSARSSLTLAKGTYLYFYCLGQKNSLRHMTGCTQPYVMACDAEKGVKDIYRKIQLPEEWVERLTGELEDEIVERQATAGELRVTLTQRLAALGEERQKLLRAYYANAIPLDLLKRDQDRITEQEDKAKSELAATEADLGKCQEVLSAAIRLAGSCHAAYLKASRKCAVASTTPC
;
A
#
# COMPACT_ATOMS: atom_id res chain seq x y z
N MET A 1 40.41 6.80 0.54
CA MET A 1 39.19 6.88 1.38
C MET A 1 38.04 7.21 0.44
N GLY A 2 37.18 6.23 0.13
CA GLY A 2 36.12 6.38 -0.86
C GLY A 2 34.80 5.92 -0.25
N ASP A 3 33.84 6.83 -0.21
CA ASP A 3 32.57 6.72 0.47
C ASP A 3 31.72 5.56 -0.10
N ARG A 4 31.34 4.60 0.74
CA ARG A 4 30.65 3.37 0.32
C ARG A 4 29.18 3.45 0.70
N ARG A 5 28.35 3.94 -0.22
CA ARG A 5 26.89 3.82 -0.10
C ARG A 5 26.45 2.42 -0.52
N ALA A 6 26.20 1.54 0.45
CA ALA A 6 25.60 0.24 0.21
C ALA A 6 24.07 0.38 0.07
N VAL A 7 23.57 0.41 -1.17
CA VAL A 7 22.13 0.36 -1.43
C VAL A 7 21.73 -1.11 -1.50
N ARG A 8 20.86 -1.57 -0.59
CA ARG A 8 20.27 -2.92 -0.62
C ARG A 8 19.24 -2.98 -1.75
N GLY A 9 19.53 -3.71 -2.82
CA GLY A 9 18.57 -4.05 -3.86
C GLY A 9 18.79 -5.49 -4.32
N GLU A 10 17.75 -6.32 -4.19
CA GLU A 10 17.77 -7.70 -4.67
C GLU A 10 17.45 -7.72 -6.17
N LEU A 11 18.48 -7.77 -7.02
CA LEU A 11 18.31 -8.04 -8.46
C LEU A 11 18.56 -9.53 -8.73
N ARG A 12 17.51 -10.30 -9.01
CA ARG A 12 17.64 -11.66 -9.56
C ARG A 12 17.77 -11.57 -11.09
N LEU A 13 18.95 -11.89 -11.61
CA LEU A 13 19.19 -12.10 -13.04
C LEU A 13 19.15 -13.61 -13.28
N ASP A 14 17.98 -14.14 -13.61
CA ASP A 14 17.82 -15.56 -13.92
C ASP A 14 18.30 -15.86 -15.35
N ARG A 15 19.52 -16.40 -15.45
CA ARG A 15 19.88 -17.35 -16.51
C ARG A 15 20.32 -18.63 -15.82
N ALA A 16 19.52 -19.68 -16.02
CA ALA A 16 19.69 -21.08 -15.60
C ALA A 16 21.04 -21.39 -14.90
N ALA A 17 21.04 -21.41 -13.56
CA ALA A 17 22.18 -21.79 -12.75
C ALA A 17 21.86 -23.05 -11.91
N PRO A 18 22.80 -24.00 -11.75
CA PRO A 18 22.63 -25.23 -10.95
C PRO A 18 22.34 -24.89 -9.48
N PRO A 19 21.79 -25.82 -8.66
CA PRO A 19 21.17 -25.50 -7.37
C PRO A 19 22.14 -24.78 -6.42
N GLN A 20 22.03 -23.45 -6.38
CA GLN A 20 22.87 -22.62 -5.53
C GLN A 20 22.34 -22.72 -4.09
N ARG A 21 23.18 -23.23 -3.19
CA ARG A 21 23.02 -23.04 -1.74
C ARG A 21 22.73 -21.56 -1.49
N ARG A 22 21.61 -21.27 -0.82
CA ARG A 22 21.14 -19.92 -0.52
C ARG A 22 22.15 -19.20 0.39
N VAL A 23 23.10 -18.51 -0.22
CA VAL A 23 23.81 -17.41 0.42
C VAL A 23 23.12 -16.16 -0.11
N SER A 24 22.61 -15.31 0.77
CA SER A 24 22.07 -14.01 0.37
C SER A 24 23.19 -13.22 -0.32
N ALA A 25 23.14 -13.21 -1.65
CA ALA A 25 24.15 -12.58 -2.48
C ALA A 25 24.00 -11.07 -2.32
N ARG A 26 24.72 -10.50 -1.35
CA ARG A 26 24.82 -9.06 -1.21
C ARG A 26 25.65 -8.55 -2.40
N SER A 27 24.95 -7.99 -3.37
CA SER A 27 25.53 -7.23 -4.48
C SER A 27 25.95 -5.84 -3.99
N SER A 28 27.03 -5.33 -4.54
CA SER A 28 27.48 -3.95 -4.29
C SER A 28 27.91 -3.29 -5.58
N LEU A 29 27.88 -1.97 -5.59
CA LEU A 29 28.23 -1.15 -6.74
C LEU A 29 29.69 -0.70 -6.61
N THR A 30 30.45 -0.71 -7.71
CA THR A 30 31.79 -0.09 -7.76
C THR A 30 31.95 0.69 -9.06
N LEU A 31 32.61 1.83 -8.93
CA LEU A 31 33.02 2.67 -10.05
C LEU A 31 34.42 2.23 -10.51
N ALA A 32 34.52 1.76 -11.74
CA ALA A 32 35.77 1.40 -12.38
C ALA A 32 36.24 2.57 -13.27
N LYS A 33 37.53 2.93 -13.14
CA LYS A 33 38.21 4.00 -13.91
C LYS A 33 37.48 5.36 -13.88
N GLY A 34 36.64 5.62 -12.89
CA GLY A 34 35.88 6.87 -12.76
C GLY A 34 34.66 6.99 -13.68
N THR A 35 34.44 6.05 -14.61
CA THR A 35 33.44 6.19 -15.68
C THR A 35 32.43 5.03 -15.72
N TYR A 36 32.82 3.82 -15.31
CA TYR A 36 31.99 2.63 -15.53
C TYR A 36 31.48 2.05 -14.22
N LEU A 37 30.16 1.96 -14.06
CA LEU A 37 29.51 1.37 -12.90
C LEU A 37 29.24 -0.13 -13.13
N TYR A 38 29.66 -0.95 -12.17
CA TYR A 38 29.43 -2.40 -12.18
C TYR A 38 28.85 -2.88 -10.87
N PHE A 39 27.93 -3.85 -10.98
CA PHE A 39 27.49 -4.68 -9.88
C PHE A 39 28.38 -5.91 -9.76
N TYR A 40 28.72 -6.25 -8.52
CA TYR A 40 29.48 -7.46 -8.21
C TYR A 40 29.03 -8.04 -6.87
N CYS A 41 29.26 -9.34 -6.70
CA CYS A 41 28.95 -10.04 -5.46
C CYS A 41 30.05 -9.78 -4.41
N LEU A 42 29.65 -9.40 -3.18
CA LEU A 42 30.61 -9.17 -2.09
C LEU A 42 31.43 -10.41 -1.72
N GLY A 43 30.91 -11.62 -2.00
CA GLY A 43 31.63 -12.88 -1.82
C GLY A 43 32.86 -13.04 -2.72
N GLN A 44 33.03 -12.19 -3.74
CA GLN A 44 34.21 -12.22 -4.63
C GLN A 44 35.38 -11.36 -4.14
N LYS A 45 35.12 -10.27 -3.39
CA LYS A 45 36.18 -9.37 -2.89
C LYS A 45 36.67 -9.74 -1.49
N ASN A 46 35.82 -10.34 -0.67
CA ASN A 46 36.26 -10.78 0.66
C ASN A 46 37.16 -12.02 0.51
N SER A 47 38.25 -12.04 1.27
CA SER A 47 39.22 -13.15 1.38
C SER A 47 38.60 -14.50 1.78
N LEU A 48 37.31 -14.53 2.10
CA LEU A 48 36.44 -15.70 2.16
C LEU A 48 36.07 -16.27 0.77
N ARG A 49 36.88 -15.99 -0.27
CA ARG A 49 36.79 -16.58 -1.61
C ARG A 49 36.63 -18.10 -1.60
N HIS A 50 37.12 -18.74 -0.53
CA HIS A 50 37.03 -20.18 -0.32
C HIS A 50 35.75 -20.67 0.38
N MET A 51 34.98 -19.82 1.09
CA MET A 51 33.79 -20.27 1.83
C MET A 51 32.47 -20.15 1.05
N THR A 52 32.36 -19.24 0.08
CA THR A 52 31.07 -18.97 -0.60
C THR A 52 31.00 -19.39 -2.07
N GLY A 53 32.12 -19.67 -2.75
CA GLY A 53 32.12 -20.26 -4.10
C GLY A 53 31.35 -19.49 -5.19
N CYS A 54 31.18 -18.16 -5.06
CA CYS A 54 30.35 -17.39 -5.97
C CYS A 54 31.07 -17.08 -7.30
N THR A 55 30.66 -17.75 -8.37
CA THR A 55 31.22 -17.62 -9.74
C THR A 55 30.51 -16.58 -10.61
N GLN A 56 29.65 -15.73 -10.03
CA GLN A 56 28.80 -14.82 -10.79
C GLN A 56 29.62 -13.70 -11.46
N PRO A 57 29.44 -13.40 -12.76
CA PRO A 57 30.21 -12.36 -13.44
C PRO A 57 29.87 -10.95 -12.94
N TYR A 58 30.81 -10.01 -13.16
CA TYR A 58 30.54 -8.58 -13.00
C TYR A 58 29.52 -8.15 -14.05
N VAL A 59 28.49 -7.43 -13.63
CA VAL A 59 27.42 -6.96 -14.53
C VAL A 59 27.49 -5.45 -14.64
N MET A 60 27.49 -4.89 -15.85
CA MET A 60 27.40 -3.44 -16.05
C MET A 60 26.09 -2.91 -15.48
N ALA A 61 26.16 -1.78 -14.76
CA ALA A 61 24.96 -1.14 -14.22
C ALA A 61 23.99 -0.75 -15.36
N CYS A 62 24.49 -0.28 -16.50
CA CYS A 62 23.67 0.05 -17.67
C CYS A 62 22.88 -1.16 -18.19
N ASP A 63 23.49 -2.35 -18.22
CA ASP A 63 22.82 -3.56 -18.71
C ASP A 63 21.84 -4.14 -17.69
N ALA A 64 22.18 -4.04 -16.40
CA ALA A 64 21.25 -4.35 -15.31
C ALA A 64 20.00 -3.45 -15.38
N GLU A 65 20.17 -2.14 -15.57
CA GLU A 65 19.07 -1.18 -15.72
C GLU A 65 18.19 -1.45 -16.95
N LYS A 66 18.80 -1.82 -18.09
CA LYS A 66 18.04 -2.26 -19.26
C LYS A 66 17.20 -3.51 -18.94
N GLY A 67 17.81 -4.50 -18.28
CA GLY A 67 17.10 -5.72 -17.86
C GLY A 67 15.91 -5.42 -16.94
N VAL A 68 16.06 -4.50 -15.98
CA VAL A 68 14.97 -4.09 -15.09
C VAL A 68 13.84 -3.40 -15.87
N LYS A 69 14.18 -2.49 -16.80
CA LYS A 69 13.17 -1.84 -17.68
C LYS A 69 12.39 -2.86 -18.50
N ASP A 70 13.07 -3.86 -19.07
CA ASP A 70 12.43 -4.91 -19.85
C ASP A 70 11.51 -5.79 -19.00
N ILE A 71 11.90 -6.09 -17.75
CA ILE A 71 11.03 -6.81 -16.80
C ILE A 71 9.78 -5.99 -16.53
N TYR A 72 9.92 -4.71 -16.16
CA TYR A 72 8.77 -3.85 -15.90
C TYR A 72 7.86 -3.68 -17.12
N ARG A 73 8.40 -3.70 -18.34
CA ARG A 73 7.62 -3.69 -19.58
C ARG A 73 6.81 -4.98 -19.77
N LYS A 74 7.32 -6.13 -19.31
CA LYS A 74 6.66 -7.44 -19.46
C LYS A 74 5.62 -7.72 -18.39
N ILE A 75 5.84 -7.29 -17.16
CA ILE A 75 4.94 -7.55 -16.02
C ILE A 75 3.80 -6.52 -15.91
N GLN A 76 3.88 -5.41 -16.65
CA GLN A 76 2.83 -4.39 -16.66
C GLN A 76 1.53 -5.04 -17.13
N LEU A 77 0.43 -4.74 -16.43
CA LEU A 77 -0.88 -5.24 -16.82
C LEU A 77 -1.27 -4.65 -18.18
N PRO A 78 -1.81 -5.46 -19.11
CA PRO A 78 -2.39 -4.96 -20.34
C PRO A 78 -3.54 -3.98 -20.07
N GLU A 79 -3.75 -3.03 -20.97
CA GLU A 79 -4.77 -1.99 -20.83
C GLU A 79 -6.19 -2.57 -20.68
N GLU A 80 -6.53 -3.60 -21.47
CA GLU A 80 -7.80 -4.34 -21.36
C GLU A 80 -8.05 -4.89 -19.94
N TRP A 81 -7.00 -5.37 -19.27
CA TRP A 81 -7.12 -5.88 -17.90
C TRP A 81 -7.29 -4.75 -16.89
N VAL A 82 -6.65 -3.61 -17.13
CA VAL A 82 -6.80 -2.41 -16.29
C VAL A 82 -8.22 -1.88 -16.39
N GLU A 83 -8.76 -1.76 -17.61
CA GLU A 83 -10.14 -1.32 -17.85
C GLU A 83 -11.14 -2.27 -17.18
N ARG A 84 -10.99 -3.59 -17.38
CA ARG A 84 -11.88 -4.57 -16.77
C ARG A 84 -11.85 -4.51 -15.24
N LEU A 85 -10.66 -4.50 -14.63
CA LEU A 85 -10.52 -4.41 -13.18
C LEU A 85 -11.06 -3.10 -12.61
N THR A 86 -10.98 -2.01 -13.38
CA THR A 86 -11.52 -0.71 -12.97
C THR A 86 -13.05 -0.76 -13.00
N GLY A 87 -13.65 -1.32 -14.04
CA GLY A 87 -15.11 -1.49 -14.12
C GLY A 87 -15.64 -2.41 -13.02
N GLU A 88 -15.01 -3.58 -12.80
CA GLU A 88 -15.37 -4.49 -11.71
C GLU A 88 -15.27 -3.81 -10.33
N LEU A 89 -14.26 -2.96 -10.12
CA LEU A 89 -14.10 -2.18 -8.90
C LEU A 89 -15.22 -1.14 -8.74
N GLU A 90 -15.60 -0.44 -9.81
CA GLU A 90 -16.69 0.54 -9.79
C GLU A 90 -18.03 -0.12 -9.46
N ASP A 91 -18.33 -1.27 -10.06
CA ASP A 91 -19.55 -2.04 -9.78
C ASP A 91 -19.61 -2.49 -8.31
N GLU A 92 -18.51 -3.08 -7.79
CA GLU A 92 -18.41 -3.49 -6.40
C GLU A 92 -18.55 -2.30 -5.43
N ILE A 93 -18.03 -1.12 -5.80
CA ILE A 93 -18.19 0.11 -5.01
C ILE A 93 -19.67 0.50 -4.96
N VAL A 94 -20.38 0.45 -6.08
CA VAL A 94 -21.82 0.79 -6.12
C VAL A 94 -22.61 -0.16 -5.22
N GLU A 95 -22.35 -1.47 -5.28
CA GLU A 95 -23.03 -2.45 -4.42
C GLU A 95 -22.73 -2.23 -2.93
N ARG A 96 -21.46 -1.95 -2.59
CA ARG A 96 -21.07 -1.65 -1.20
C ARG A 96 -21.63 -0.32 -0.71
N GLN A 97 -21.74 0.68 -1.58
CA GLN A 97 -22.36 1.95 -1.23
C GLN A 97 -23.87 1.79 -1.02
N ALA A 98 -24.55 0.93 -1.79
CA ALA A 98 -25.95 0.63 -1.59
C ALA A 98 -26.19 -0.02 -0.22
N THR A 99 -25.43 -1.07 0.11
CA THR A 99 -25.53 -1.77 1.40
C THR A 99 -25.15 -0.87 2.58
N ALA A 100 -24.08 -0.08 2.46
CA ALA A 100 -23.73 0.93 3.46
C ALA A 100 -24.80 2.03 3.58
N GLY A 101 -25.46 2.39 2.47
CA GLY A 101 -26.59 3.31 2.45
C GLY A 101 -27.78 2.81 3.27
N GLU A 102 -28.14 1.53 3.11
CA GLU A 102 -29.19 0.88 3.91
C GLU A 102 -28.83 0.88 5.40
N LEU A 103 -27.60 0.47 5.75
CA LEU A 103 -27.11 0.52 7.13
C LEU A 103 -27.16 1.94 7.70
N ARG A 104 -26.74 2.95 6.92
CA ARG A 104 -26.81 4.36 7.32
C ARG A 104 -28.26 4.80 7.59
N VAL A 105 -29.21 4.41 6.74
CA VAL A 105 -30.63 4.70 6.96
C VAL A 105 -31.11 4.07 8.27
N THR A 106 -30.78 2.81 8.54
CA THR A 106 -31.19 2.17 9.81
C THR A 106 -30.56 2.82 11.04
N LEU A 107 -29.28 3.18 11.00
CA LEU A 107 -28.59 3.83 12.11
C LEU A 107 -29.09 5.26 12.36
N THR A 108 -29.36 6.01 11.30
CA THR A 108 -29.94 7.36 11.41
C THR A 108 -31.37 7.34 11.95
N GLN A 109 -32.20 6.36 11.54
CA GLN A 109 -33.51 6.14 12.15
C GLN A 109 -33.40 5.78 13.63
N ARG A 110 -32.43 4.93 14.01
CA ARG A 110 -32.17 4.60 15.41
C ARG A 110 -31.77 5.83 16.23
N LEU A 111 -30.90 6.69 15.69
CA LEU A 111 -30.53 7.96 16.33
C LEU A 111 -31.74 8.89 16.50
N ALA A 112 -32.61 8.98 15.49
CA ALA A 112 -33.84 9.76 15.60
C ALA A 112 -34.77 9.22 16.70
N ALA A 113 -34.95 7.90 16.77
CA ALA A 113 -35.76 7.25 17.80
C ALA A 113 -35.21 7.48 19.22
N LEU A 114 -33.89 7.42 19.40
CA LEU A 114 -33.23 7.76 20.67
C LEU A 114 -33.40 9.23 21.06
N GLY A 115 -33.36 10.13 20.07
CA GLY A 115 -33.65 11.55 20.27
C GLY A 115 -35.10 11.80 20.72
N GLU A 116 -36.07 11.10 20.14
CA GLU A 116 -37.46 11.14 20.58
C GLU A 116 -37.64 10.56 21.98
N GLU A 117 -36.96 9.46 22.30
CA GLU A 117 -36.98 8.84 23.63
C GLU A 117 -36.47 9.82 24.70
N ARG A 118 -35.35 10.49 24.42
CA ARG A 118 -34.80 11.55 25.29
C ARG A 118 -35.82 12.68 25.52
N GLN A 119 -36.50 13.14 24.46
CA GLN A 119 -37.54 14.16 24.61
C GLN A 119 -38.73 13.68 25.45
N LYS A 120 -39.16 12.42 25.28
CA LYS A 120 -40.26 11.82 26.08
C LYS A 120 -39.90 11.74 27.56
N LEU A 121 -38.67 11.30 27.88
CA LEU A 121 -38.17 11.25 29.25
C LEU A 121 -38.12 12.65 29.89
N LEU A 122 -37.65 13.66 29.16
CA LEU A 122 -37.64 15.05 29.65
C LEU A 122 -39.05 15.57 29.93
N ARG A 123 -40.02 15.29 29.04
CA ARG A 123 -41.43 15.66 29.27
C ARG A 123 -42.02 14.96 30.50
N ALA A 124 -41.72 13.67 30.68
CA ALA A 124 -42.16 12.91 31.85
C ALA A 124 -41.55 13.46 33.15
N TYR A 125 -40.29 13.88 33.13
CA TYR A 125 -39.64 14.52 34.26
C TYR A 125 -40.30 15.85 34.62
N TYR A 126 -40.58 16.71 33.64
CA TYR A 126 -41.31 17.96 33.87
C TYR A 126 -42.73 17.76 34.39
N ALA A 127 -43.37 16.65 34.03
CA ALA A 127 -44.66 16.24 34.58
C ALA A 127 -44.56 15.63 36.00
N ASN A 128 -43.38 15.58 36.60
CA ASN A 128 -43.07 14.88 37.86
C ASN A 128 -43.48 13.38 37.85
N ALA A 129 -43.55 12.77 36.66
CA ALA A 129 -43.97 11.37 36.50
C ALA A 129 -42.84 10.36 36.75
N ILE A 130 -41.58 10.81 36.73
CA ILE A 130 -40.39 9.98 36.98
C ILE A 130 -39.40 10.66 37.94
N PRO A 131 -38.68 9.91 38.78
CA PRO A 131 -37.64 10.45 39.64
C PRO A 131 -36.35 10.76 38.87
N LEU A 132 -35.54 11.68 39.40
CA LEU A 132 -34.29 12.12 38.78
C LEU A 132 -33.28 10.98 38.57
N ASP A 133 -33.20 10.01 39.49
CA ASP A 133 -32.26 8.89 39.40
C ASP A 133 -32.60 7.96 38.23
N LEU A 134 -33.89 7.75 37.94
CA LEU A 134 -34.34 6.97 36.79
C LEU A 134 -34.01 7.71 35.49
N LEU A 135 -34.27 9.02 35.45
CA LEU A 135 -33.94 9.87 34.30
C LEU A 135 -32.44 9.79 33.98
N LYS A 136 -31.56 9.89 34.99
CA LYS A 136 -30.11 9.79 34.79
C LYS A 136 -29.72 8.44 34.19
N ARG A 137 -30.22 7.34 34.76
CA ARG A 137 -29.91 5.97 34.26
C ARG A 137 -30.32 5.79 32.81
N ASP A 138 -31.50 6.25 32.42
CA ASP A 138 -31.95 6.14 31.03
C ASP A 138 -31.21 7.09 30.10
N GLN A 139 -30.86 8.30 30.55
CA GLN A 139 -30.05 9.23 29.78
C GLN A 139 -28.63 8.70 29.51
N ASP A 140 -28.03 8.02 30.49
CA ASP A 140 -26.72 7.36 30.34
C ASP A 140 -26.82 6.23 29.30
N ARG A 141 -27.85 5.37 29.39
CA ARG A 141 -28.12 4.33 28.39
C ARG A 141 -28.32 4.90 26.99
N ILE A 142 -29.11 5.96 26.84
CA ILE A 142 -29.35 6.61 25.54
C ILE A 142 -28.02 7.14 24.98
N THR A 143 -27.21 7.79 25.83
CA THR A 143 -25.92 8.34 25.41
C THR A 143 -24.97 7.24 24.92
N GLU A 144 -24.86 6.12 25.65
CA GLU A 144 -24.06 4.98 25.20
C GLU A 144 -24.55 4.41 23.86
N GLN A 145 -25.87 4.35 23.63
CA GLN A 145 -26.43 3.85 22.38
C GLN A 145 -26.22 4.83 21.23
N GLU A 146 -26.32 6.14 21.48
CA GLU A 146 -26.00 7.18 20.51
C GLU A 146 -24.52 7.13 20.11
N ASP A 147 -23.62 6.99 21.07
CA ASP A 147 -22.17 6.92 20.82
C ASP A 147 -21.80 5.68 20.00
N LYS A 148 -22.40 4.52 20.30
CA LYS A 148 -22.24 3.30 19.49
C LYS A 148 -22.73 3.50 18.06
N ALA A 149 -23.95 4.01 17.87
CA ALA A 149 -24.51 4.22 16.53
C ALA A 149 -23.71 5.27 15.72
N LYS A 150 -23.23 6.34 16.36
CA LYS A 150 -22.36 7.34 15.71
C LYS A 150 -21.00 6.76 15.34
N SER A 151 -20.41 5.93 16.21
CA SER A 151 -19.15 5.26 15.92
C SER A 151 -19.29 4.27 14.76
N GLU A 152 -20.38 3.52 14.70
CA GLU A 152 -20.68 2.60 13.60
C GLU A 152 -20.84 3.36 12.27
N LEU A 153 -21.58 4.48 12.27
CA LEU A 153 -21.70 5.36 11.11
C LEU A 153 -20.34 5.86 10.63
N ALA A 154 -19.51 6.40 11.54
CA ALA A 154 -18.19 6.93 11.18
C ALA A 154 -17.26 5.85 10.61
N ALA A 155 -17.31 4.62 11.14
CA ALA A 155 -16.52 3.50 10.63
C ALA A 155 -16.92 3.12 9.21
N THR A 156 -18.23 3.00 8.94
CA THR A 156 -18.73 2.62 7.61
C THR A 156 -18.35 3.62 6.51
N GLU A 157 -18.30 4.91 6.81
CA GLU A 157 -17.91 5.96 5.85
C GLU A 157 -16.40 5.98 5.59
N ALA A 158 -15.58 5.79 6.63
CA ALA A 158 -14.12 5.83 6.51
C ALA A 158 -13.54 4.64 5.72
N ASP A 159 -14.11 3.45 5.88
CA ASP A 159 -13.56 2.22 5.31
C ASP A 159 -13.73 2.14 3.79
N LEU A 160 -14.88 2.56 3.25
CA LEU A 160 -15.18 2.45 1.82
C LEU A 160 -14.31 3.39 0.96
N GLY A 161 -14.23 4.67 1.33
CA GLY A 161 -13.45 5.64 0.57
C GLY A 161 -11.96 5.27 0.51
N LYS A 162 -11.40 4.84 1.64
CA LYS A 162 -10.00 4.41 1.71
C LYS A 162 -9.73 3.16 0.87
N CYS A 163 -10.64 2.18 0.85
CA CYS A 163 -10.49 0.99 0.02
C CYS A 163 -10.50 1.34 -1.47
N GLN A 164 -11.40 2.22 -1.91
CA GLN A 164 -11.46 2.70 -3.30
C GLN A 164 -10.16 3.39 -3.72
N GLU A 165 -9.64 4.31 -2.90
CA GLU A 165 -8.39 5.01 -3.19
C GLU A 165 -7.20 4.05 -3.31
N VAL A 166 -7.10 3.08 -2.40
CA VAL A 166 -6.00 2.10 -2.41
C VAL A 166 -6.07 1.19 -3.63
N LEU A 167 -7.26 0.67 -3.96
CA LEU A 167 -7.45 -0.25 -5.09
C LEU A 167 -7.25 0.45 -6.42
N SER A 168 -7.82 1.65 -6.61
CA SER A 168 -7.60 2.45 -7.82
C SER A 168 -6.13 2.81 -8.01
N ALA A 169 -5.42 3.18 -6.93
CA ALA A 169 -3.99 3.43 -6.99
C ALA A 169 -3.19 2.17 -7.36
N ALA A 170 -3.55 1.01 -6.80
CA ALA A 170 -2.91 -0.27 -7.09
C ALA A 170 -3.08 -0.68 -8.56
N ILE A 171 -4.31 -0.61 -9.09
CA ILE A 171 -4.62 -0.91 -10.49
C ILE A 171 -3.84 0.02 -11.42
N ARG A 172 -3.88 1.33 -11.16
CA ARG A 172 -3.14 2.33 -11.95
C ARG A 172 -1.64 2.08 -11.94
N LEU A 173 -1.07 1.75 -10.77
CA LEU A 173 0.36 1.42 -10.66
C LEU A 173 0.68 0.16 -11.45
N ALA A 174 -0.08 -0.91 -11.26
CA ALA A 174 0.09 -2.17 -11.97
C ALA A 174 0.02 -2.01 -13.51
N GLY A 175 -0.88 -1.14 -13.98
CA GLY A 175 -1.05 -0.79 -15.38
C GLY A 175 -0.02 0.20 -15.95
N SER A 176 0.81 0.84 -15.12
CA SER A 176 1.79 1.86 -15.55
C SER A 176 3.19 1.69 -14.96
N CYS A 177 3.50 0.51 -14.43
CA CYS A 177 4.77 0.18 -13.75
C CYS A 177 6.01 0.60 -14.54
N HIS A 178 6.06 0.31 -15.85
CA HIS A 178 7.22 0.66 -16.68
C HIS A 178 7.39 2.17 -16.82
N ALA A 179 6.31 2.91 -17.10
CA ALA A 179 6.34 4.36 -17.20
C ALA A 179 6.74 5.01 -15.87
N ALA A 180 6.23 4.49 -14.75
CA ALA A 180 6.60 4.94 -13.41
C ALA A 180 8.10 4.71 -13.13
N TYR A 181 8.62 3.53 -13.47
CA TYR A 181 10.05 3.21 -13.32
C TYR A 181 10.95 4.11 -14.18
N LEU A 182 10.59 4.36 -15.44
CA LEU A 182 11.32 5.27 -16.32
C LEU A 182 11.34 6.71 -15.78
N LYS A 183 10.22 7.20 -15.23
CA LYS A 183 10.14 8.53 -14.62
C LYS A 183 11.00 8.64 -13.37
N ALA A 184 11.02 7.61 -12.52
CA ALA A 184 11.83 7.58 -11.30
C ALA A 184 13.33 7.49 -11.61
N SER A 185 13.73 6.61 -12.55
CA SER A 185 15.14 6.44 -12.95
C SER A 185 15.74 7.70 -13.55
N ARG A 186 14.97 8.48 -14.34
CA ARG A 186 15.42 9.79 -14.84
C ARG A 186 15.76 10.77 -13.73
N LYS A 187 14.95 10.82 -12.66
CA LYS A 187 15.20 11.70 -11.51
C LYS A 187 16.49 11.32 -10.77
N CYS A 188 16.77 10.03 -10.63
CA CYS A 188 18.01 9.54 -10.00
C CYS A 188 19.24 9.73 -10.90
N ALA A 189 19.09 9.65 -12.23
CA ALA A 189 20.18 9.89 -13.18
C ALA A 189 20.68 11.35 -13.18
N VAL A 190 19.79 12.34 -12.95
CA VAL A 190 20.20 13.75 -12.81
C VAL A 190 21.11 13.98 -11.59
N ALA A 191 21.08 13.09 -10.58
CA ALA A 191 21.96 13.15 -9.41
C ALA A 191 23.28 12.37 -9.58
N SER A 192 23.45 11.61 -10.67
CA SER A 192 24.64 10.81 -10.96
C SER A 192 25.06 11.02 -12.40
N THR A 193 25.72 12.14 -12.67
CA THR A 193 26.32 12.48 -13.98
C THR A 193 27.44 11.49 -14.34
N THR A 194 27.04 10.31 -14.82
CA THR A 194 27.91 9.37 -15.52
C THR A 194 27.14 8.90 -16.74
N PRO A 195 27.61 9.19 -17.97
CA PRO A 195 26.97 8.65 -19.16
C PRO A 195 27.22 7.15 -19.22
N CYS A 196 26.14 6.39 -19.41
CA CYS A 196 26.20 5.29 -20.38
C CYS A 196 26.28 5.95 -21.77
#